data_AF-A0A329RAX1-F1
#
_entry.id   AF-A0A329RAX1-F1
#
_cell.length_a   1.000
_cell.length_b   1.000
_cell.length_c   1.000
_cell.angle_alpha   90.00
_cell.angle_beta   90.00
_cell.angle_gamma   90.00
#
_symmetry.space_group_name_H-M   'P 1'
#
loop_
_entity.id
_entity.type
_entity.pdbx_description
1 polymer ?
#
loop_
_entity_poly.entity_id
_entity_poly.type
_entity_poly.pdbx_seq_one_letter_code
_entity_poly.pdbx_strand_id
1 'polypeptide(L)'
;NLAEQVPAFEVPNFDYQTLSTGNTPNDVLNALKKDGIISFNNVPSYAQVRRSYLDSAAACAVSAQEANAEFLLSKTLTDGTNRYTISTPSGQDADATATTTDAACPGYKTIYGEFSSLLELVVLNVATTLDATSFTTTDGYGQTVSSRKLMTDAVRLDNFHAYETPSLNERRLRSAASGMNASTSSKDDFSLELHEDDGMFIVFATPAFYKVNSDGTNDTLESIPAGGEDDSESGLIIQRRDGQRVRPILKPDQVTLMVGTGYNRWVGTSEQLPAVMHGMRMPEVETTETQRLLRAWFGKMTLLPSYQRMLKQMDFDVHANTTKQYVQQGYRSDHQLLGCAPGRHLVASADDACRYKLCTVKADATAPLRGCSFVCNRRHPTYAAVCSKRCSCSASSHSATLCWMLCVKDLDTCARSRQSCSGQTKVCSS
;
A
#
# COMPACT_ATOMS: atom_id res chain seq x y z
N ASN A 1 -7.51 25.29 1.16
CA ASN A 1 -6.14 25.21 0.64
C ASN A 1 -5.42 24.25 1.58
N LEU A 2 -5.26 22.98 1.18
CA LEU A 2 -4.51 21.97 1.95
C LEU A 2 -3.05 22.43 2.16
N ALA A 3 -2.49 23.22 1.24
CA ALA A 3 -1.19 23.90 1.35
C ALA A 3 -1.02 24.71 2.65
N GLU A 4 -2.08 25.40 3.06
CA GLU A 4 -2.13 26.22 4.28
C GLU A 4 -2.33 25.35 5.53
N GLN A 5 -2.80 24.11 5.37
CA GLN A 5 -3.07 23.15 6.44
C GLN A 5 -1.95 22.12 6.63
N VAL A 6 -1.16 21.89 5.59
CA VAL A 6 -0.13 20.85 5.49
C VAL A 6 1.16 21.48 4.91
N PRO A 7 1.94 22.20 5.72
CA PRO A 7 3.12 22.89 5.25
C PRO A 7 4.16 21.92 4.70
N ALA A 8 5.01 22.43 3.80
CA ALA A 8 6.13 21.68 3.27
C ALA A 8 7.12 21.30 4.39
N PHE A 9 7.65 20.09 4.31
CA PHE A 9 8.60 19.54 5.27
C PHE A 9 9.84 19.05 4.54
N GLU A 10 10.96 19.71 4.80
CA GLU A 10 12.27 19.26 4.34
C GLU A 10 12.67 18.02 5.14
N VAL A 11 12.71 16.87 4.47
CA VAL A 11 13.15 15.62 5.10
C VAL A 11 14.64 15.73 5.42
N PRO A 12 15.08 15.41 6.66
CA PRO A 12 16.49 15.36 6.99
C PRO A 12 17.25 14.47 5.99
N ASN A 13 18.20 15.07 5.29
CA ASN A 13 18.91 14.42 4.19
C ASN A 13 20.39 14.27 4.49
N PHE A 14 20.92 13.07 4.26
CA PHE A 14 22.30 12.70 4.54
C PHE A 14 23.02 12.23 3.28
N ASP A 15 24.31 12.56 3.18
CA ASP A 15 25.15 12.04 2.11
C ASP A 15 25.43 10.55 2.34
N TYR A 16 25.02 9.72 1.38
CA TYR A 16 25.20 8.27 1.45
C TYR A 16 26.67 7.86 1.62
N GLN A 17 27.62 8.63 1.08
CA GLN A 17 29.04 8.32 1.13
C GLN A 17 29.68 8.60 2.50
N THR A 18 29.01 9.39 3.34
CA THR A 18 29.54 9.84 4.65
C THR A 18 28.77 9.26 5.83
N LEU A 19 27.88 8.30 5.60
CA LEU A 19 27.04 7.68 6.62
C LEU A 19 27.80 7.01 7.77
N SER A 20 29.09 6.69 7.58
CA SER A 20 29.96 6.09 8.60
C SER A 20 31.05 7.02 9.11
N THR A 21 31.06 8.30 8.70
CA THR A 21 32.14 9.23 9.03
C THR A 21 31.72 10.24 10.10
N GLY A 22 32.68 10.65 10.94
CA GLY A 22 32.47 11.69 11.94
C GLY A 22 31.28 11.42 12.86
N ASN A 23 30.44 12.44 13.06
CA ASN A 23 29.23 12.35 13.88
C ASN A 23 27.96 11.98 13.09
N THR A 24 28.07 11.77 11.77
CA THR A 24 26.93 11.45 10.90
C THR A 24 26.05 10.32 11.43
N PRO A 25 26.61 9.21 11.99
CA PRO A 25 25.77 8.18 12.60
C PRO A 25 24.82 8.67 13.69
N ASN A 26 25.30 9.52 14.60
CA ASN A 26 24.47 10.07 15.67
C ASN A 26 23.45 11.06 15.11
N ASP A 27 23.79 11.83 14.08
CA ASP A 27 22.87 12.76 13.43
C ASP A 27 21.73 12.02 12.70
N VAL A 28 22.03 10.89 12.06
CA VAL A 28 21.04 9.97 11.48
C VAL A 28 20.11 9.42 12.57
N LEU A 29 20.66 8.89 13.67
CA LEU A 29 19.87 8.39 14.79
C LEU A 29 18.97 9.50 15.38
N ASN A 30 19.49 10.72 15.55
CA ASN A 30 18.74 11.85 16.08
C ASN A 30 17.57 12.25 15.16
N ALA A 31 17.79 12.26 13.84
CA ALA A 31 16.73 12.54 12.87
C ALA A 31 15.63 11.47 12.90
N LEU A 32 16.01 10.19 12.95
CA LEU A 32 15.06 9.08 13.08
C LEU A 32 14.28 9.15 14.40
N LYS A 33 14.93 9.43 15.53
CA LYS A 33 14.26 9.61 16.83
C LYS A 33 13.23 10.73 16.82
N LYS A 34 13.46 11.78 16.02
CA LYS A 34 12.60 12.97 15.98
C LYS A 34 11.31 12.73 15.20
N ASP A 35 11.43 12.35 13.92
CA ASP A 35 10.29 12.30 13.00
C ASP A 35 10.14 10.94 12.29
N GLY A 36 11.09 10.00 12.49
CA GLY A 36 11.04 8.66 11.92
C GLY A 36 11.29 8.57 10.41
N ILE A 37 11.60 9.70 9.76
CA ILE A 37 11.81 9.81 8.31
C ILE A 37 13.14 10.49 8.01
N ILE A 38 13.90 9.95 7.05
CA ILE A 38 15.16 10.50 6.55
C ILE A 38 15.31 10.22 5.05
N SER A 39 16.16 10.97 4.38
CA SER A 39 16.53 10.74 2.98
C SER A 39 18.05 10.65 2.80
N PHE A 40 18.46 10.01 1.71
CA PHE A 40 19.85 9.87 1.30
C PHE A 40 20.03 10.42 -0.11
N ASN A 41 20.99 11.32 -0.29
CA ASN A 41 21.47 11.74 -1.61
C ASN A 41 22.81 11.07 -1.93
N ASN A 42 23.30 11.29 -3.15
CA ASN A 42 24.58 10.75 -3.62
C ASN A 42 24.70 9.21 -3.56
N VAL A 43 23.55 8.51 -3.59
CA VAL A 43 23.52 7.05 -3.73
C VAL A 43 23.98 6.70 -5.16
N PRO A 44 25.06 5.93 -5.34
CA PRO A 44 25.62 5.65 -6.66
C PRO A 44 24.59 5.06 -7.62
N SER A 45 24.53 5.62 -8.84
CA SER A 45 23.64 5.19 -9.94
C SER A 45 22.13 5.26 -9.66
N TYR A 46 21.70 5.68 -8.46
CA TYR A 46 20.30 5.56 -8.04
C TYR A 46 19.31 6.28 -8.96
N ALA A 47 19.60 7.52 -9.35
CA ALA A 47 18.68 8.31 -10.17
C ALA A 47 18.36 7.62 -11.53
N GLN A 48 19.37 7.01 -12.15
CA GLN A 48 19.20 6.26 -13.40
C GLN A 48 18.43 4.97 -13.19
N VAL A 49 18.84 4.17 -12.19
CA VAL A 49 18.22 2.86 -11.90
C VAL A 49 16.76 3.04 -11.46
N ARG A 50 16.47 4.05 -10.62
CA ARG A 50 15.10 4.43 -10.22
C ARG A 50 14.24 4.74 -11.43
N ARG A 51 14.73 5.58 -12.35
CA ARG A 51 13.96 5.97 -13.55
C ARG A 51 13.66 4.73 -14.40
N SER A 52 14.69 3.95 -14.74
CA SER A 52 14.56 2.72 -15.52
C SER A 52 13.54 1.76 -14.90
N TYR A 53 13.60 1.58 -13.58
CA TYR A 53 12.67 0.72 -12.86
C TYR A 53 11.23 1.26 -12.86
N LEU A 54 11.00 2.52 -12.48
CA LEU A 54 9.65 3.06 -12.41
C LEU A 54 8.96 3.12 -13.78
N ASP A 55 9.71 3.43 -14.85
CA ASP A 55 9.19 3.42 -16.22
C ASP A 55 8.79 1.99 -16.64
N SER A 56 9.68 1.02 -16.41
CA SER A 56 9.43 -0.39 -16.73
C SER A 56 8.27 -0.98 -15.91
N ALA A 57 8.19 -0.66 -14.62
CA ALA A 57 7.15 -1.14 -13.73
C ALA A 57 5.78 -0.51 -14.03
N ALA A 58 5.74 0.78 -14.37
CA ALA A 58 4.50 1.43 -14.82
C ALA A 58 3.98 0.81 -16.12
N ALA A 59 4.85 0.61 -17.11
CA ALA A 59 4.50 -0.06 -18.37
C ALA A 59 4.02 -1.49 -18.15
N CYS A 60 4.71 -2.23 -17.28
CA CYS A 60 4.30 -3.58 -16.91
C CYS A 60 2.92 -3.60 -16.25
N ALA A 61 2.64 -2.70 -15.31
CA ALA A 61 1.35 -2.66 -14.62
C ALA A 61 0.18 -2.35 -15.57
N VAL A 62 0.36 -1.42 -16.51
CA VAL A 62 -0.65 -1.09 -17.53
C VAL A 62 -0.90 -2.28 -18.46
N SER A 63 0.16 -2.88 -19.02
CA SER A 63 0.04 -4.06 -19.88
C SER A 63 -0.57 -5.26 -19.14
N ALA A 64 -0.15 -5.50 -17.90
CA ALA A 64 -0.68 -6.57 -17.06
C ALA A 64 -2.15 -6.35 -16.68
N GLN A 65 -2.59 -5.10 -16.56
CA GLN A 65 -4.01 -4.76 -16.35
C GLN A 65 -4.83 -5.14 -17.58
N GLU A 66 -4.41 -4.76 -18.79
CA GLU A 66 -5.08 -5.11 -20.05
C GLU A 66 -5.17 -6.64 -20.24
N ALA A 67 -4.08 -7.35 -19.93
CA ALA A 67 -4.02 -8.81 -20.02
C ALA A 67 -4.70 -9.54 -18.84
N ASN A 68 -5.18 -8.81 -17.83
CA ASN A 68 -5.71 -9.37 -16.58
C ASN A 68 -4.77 -10.41 -15.94
N ALA A 69 -3.49 -10.06 -15.83
CA ALA A 69 -2.45 -10.96 -15.34
C ALA A 69 -2.63 -11.29 -13.85
N GLU A 70 -2.45 -12.57 -13.49
CA GLU A 70 -2.74 -13.08 -12.15
C GLU A 70 -1.86 -12.47 -11.04
N PHE A 71 -0.63 -12.08 -11.35
CA PHE A 71 0.28 -11.48 -10.38
C PHE A 71 -0.07 -10.03 -10.03
N LEU A 72 -0.90 -9.36 -10.85
CA LEU A 72 -1.26 -7.96 -10.64
C LEU A 72 -2.47 -7.88 -9.70
N LEU A 73 -2.22 -7.48 -8.45
CA LEU A 73 -3.27 -7.24 -7.48
C LEU A 73 -3.94 -5.90 -7.77
N SER A 74 -5.26 -5.80 -7.56
CA SER A 74 -6.00 -4.54 -7.74
C SER A 74 -6.92 -4.23 -6.56
N LYS A 75 -7.08 -2.94 -6.24
CA LYS A 75 -8.02 -2.41 -5.26
C LYS A 75 -8.49 -1.02 -5.69
N THR A 76 -9.79 -0.76 -5.69
CA THR A 76 -10.33 0.60 -5.81
C THR A 76 -10.37 1.25 -4.42
N LEU A 77 -9.90 2.50 -4.32
CA LEU A 77 -9.85 3.30 -3.10
C LEU A 77 -11.13 4.13 -2.96
N THR A 78 -11.30 4.77 -1.80
CA THR A 78 -12.52 5.52 -1.41
C THR A 78 -12.82 6.68 -2.34
N ASP A 79 -11.80 7.34 -2.88
CA ASP A 79 -11.91 8.43 -3.86
C ASP A 79 -12.11 7.93 -5.31
N GLY A 80 -12.23 6.61 -5.50
CA GLY A 80 -12.37 5.97 -6.80
C GLY A 80 -11.06 5.72 -7.55
N THR A 81 -9.90 6.11 -6.98
CA THR A 81 -8.57 5.77 -7.51
C THR A 81 -8.38 4.26 -7.51
N ASN A 82 -7.90 3.69 -8.62
CA ASN A 82 -7.53 2.28 -8.68
C ASN A 82 -6.05 2.13 -8.29
N ARG A 83 -5.75 1.23 -7.36
CA ARG A 83 -4.39 0.83 -7.01
C ARG A 83 -4.12 -0.55 -7.57
N TYR A 84 -3.14 -0.64 -8.47
CA TYR A 84 -2.55 -1.90 -8.93
C TYR A 84 -1.25 -2.16 -8.20
N THR A 85 -0.96 -3.42 -7.88
CA THR A 85 0.20 -3.80 -7.07
C THR A 85 0.90 -5.01 -7.64
N ILE A 86 2.21 -4.88 -7.82
CA ILE A 86 3.13 -6.00 -8.05
C ILE A 86 3.89 -6.18 -6.75
N SER A 87 3.68 -7.32 -6.09
CA SER A 87 4.35 -7.66 -4.83
C SER A 87 5.36 -8.77 -5.08
N THR A 88 6.60 -8.53 -4.67
CA THR A 88 7.70 -9.48 -4.88
C THR A 88 8.45 -9.70 -3.56
N PRO A 89 8.50 -10.93 -3.03
CA PRO A 89 9.42 -11.28 -1.96
C PRO A 89 10.88 -11.06 -2.41
N SER A 90 11.71 -10.50 -1.55
CA SER A 90 13.15 -10.32 -1.81
C SER A 90 13.98 -10.50 -0.54
N GLY A 91 15.30 -10.33 -0.66
CA GLY A 91 16.24 -10.69 0.41
C GLY A 91 16.30 -12.19 0.63
N GLN A 92 16.15 -12.64 1.87
CA GLN A 92 16.22 -14.07 2.25
C GLN A 92 15.13 -14.93 1.60
N ASP A 93 13.95 -14.36 1.32
CA ASP A 93 12.82 -15.07 0.70
C ASP A 93 12.72 -14.82 -0.82
N ALA A 94 13.79 -14.32 -1.44
CA ALA A 94 13.80 -14.08 -2.89
C ALA A 94 13.60 -15.41 -3.65
N ASP A 95 12.47 -15.53 -4.35
CA ASP A 95 12.23 -16.65 -5.25
C ASP A 95 12.92 -16.42 -6.59
N ALA A 96 14.13 -16.99 -6.75
CA ALA A 96 14.89 -16.91 -7.99
C ALA A 96 14.16 -17.55 -9.19
N THR A 97 13.15 -18.40 -8.95
CA THR A 97 12.39 -19.12 -9.98
C THR A 97 11.08 -18.43 -10.37
N ALA A 98 10.70 -17.34 -9.70
CA ALA A 98 9.55 -16.54 -10.10
C ALA A 98 9.79 -15.93 -11.50
N THR A 99 8.98 -16.36 -12.48
CA THR A 99 9.00 -15.92 -13.88
C THR A 99 7.64 -15.41 -14.35
N THR A 100 6.62 -15.44 -13.49
CA THR A 100 5.23 -15.07 -13.82
C THR A 100 5.11 -13.64 -14.32
N THR A 101 5.84 -12.70 -13.71
CA THR A 101 5.89 -11.30 -14.17
C THR A 101 6.63 -11.16 -15.51
N ASP A 102 7.73 -11.88 -15.71
CA ASP A 102 8.51 -11.81 -16.96
C ASP A 102 7.74 -12.32 -18.17
N ALA A 103 6.82 -13.28 -17.98
CA ALA A 103 5.97 -13.77 -19.05
C ALA A 103 5.03 -12.68 -19.61
N ALA A 104 4.53 -11.78 -18.76
CA ALA A 104 3.72 -10.63 -19.17
C ALA A 104 4.57 -9.39 -19.50
N CYS A 105 5.74 -9.26 -18.88
CA CYS A 105 6.61 -8.10 -18.96
C CYS A 105 8.06 -8.52 -19.20
N PRO A 106 8.44 -8.89 -20.44
CA PRO A 106 9.79 -9.36 -20.74
C PRO A 106 10.87 -8.35 -20.33
N GLY A 107 11.87 -8.82 -19.59
CA GLY A 107 12.99 -8.00 -19.11
C GLY A 107 12.75 -7.26 -17.78
N TYR A 108 11.53 -7.33 -17.24
CA TYR A 108 11.17 -6.68 -15.97
C TYR A 108 12.05 -7.17 -14.82
N LYS A 109 12.27 -8.49 -14.68
CA LYS A 109 13.06 -9.07 -13.58
C LYS A 109 14.48 -8.55 -13.51
N THR A 110 15.14 -8.31 -14.64
CA THR A 110 16.50 -7.77 -14.67
C THR A 110 16.53 -6.35 -14.08
N ILE A 111 15.62 -5.49 -14.53
CA ILE A 111 15.53 -4.09 -14.08
C ILE A 111 15.12 -4.04 -12.60
N TYR A 112 14.14 -4.86 -12.20
CA TYR A 112 13.75 -5.01 -10.81
C TYR A 112 14.91 -5.49 -9.93
N GLY A 113 15.66 -6.50 -10.38
CA GLY A 113 16.78 -7.07 -9.63
C GLY A 113 17.89 -6.04 -9.37
N GLU A 114 18.23 -5.22 -10.38
CA GLU A 114 19.19 -4.13 -10.25
C GLU A 114 18.73 -3.10 -9.21
N PHE A 115 17.49 -2.64 -9.33
CA PHE A 115 16.93 -1.64 -8.42
C PHE A 115 16.75 -2.14 -6.98
N SER A 116 16.20 -3.34 -6.84
CA SER A 116 15.97 -3.99 -5.54
C SER A 116 17.30 -4.23 -4.80
N SER A 117 18.34 -4.67 -5.51
CA SER A 117 19.68 -4.87 -4.95
C SER A 117 20.33 -3.56 -4.51
N LEU A 118 20.17 -2.48 -5.27
CA LEU A 118 20.67 -1.17 -4.89
C LEU A 118 20.03 -0.70 -3.58
N LEU A 119 18.71 -0.81 -3.46
CA LEU A 119 18.01 -0.42 -2.22
C LEU A 119 18.34 -1.35 -1.05
N GLU A 120 18.67 -2.63 -1.31
CA GLU A 120 19.15 -3.55 -0.28
C GLU A 120 20.46 -3.05 0.35
N LEU A 121 21.40 -2.59 -0.48
CA LEU A 121 22.65 -1.98 0.01
C LEU A 121 22.38 -0.74 0.88
N VAL A 122 21.40 0.08 0.49
CA VAL A 122 21.03 1.26 1.28
C VAL A 122 20.53 0.84 2.67
N VAL A 123 19.60 -0.12 2.75
CA VAL A 123 19.08 -0.60 4.04
C VAL A 123 20.20 -1.15 4.92
N LEU A 124 21.08 -1.95 4.32
CA LEU A 124 22.21 -2.54 5.02
C LEU A 124 23.20 -1.48 5.54
N ASN A 125 23.44 -0.40 4.78
CA ASN A 125 24.29 0.70 5.23
C ASN A 125 23.66 1.53 6.34
N VAL A 126 22.35 1.80 6.28
CA VAL A 126 21.64 2.42 7.42
C VAL A 126 21.77 1.57 8.68
N ALA A 127 21.66 0.26 8.55
CA ALA A 127 21.85 -0.66 9.67
C ALA A 127 23.26 -0.56 10.27
N THR A 128 24.30 -0.54 9.43
CA THR A 128 25.68 -0.31 9.87
C THR A 128 25.85 1.05 10.54
N THR A 129 25.20 2.09 10.02
CA THR A 129 25.21 3.43 10.62
C THR A 129 24.60 3.43 12.02
N LEU A 130 23.47 2.74 12.22
CA LEU A 130 22.88 2.60 13.55
C LEU A 130 23.79 1.83 14.51
N ASP A 131 24.47 0.78 14.04
CA ASP A 131 25.46 0.02 14.84
C ASP A 131 26.67 0.85 15.27
N ALA A 132 26.94 1.97 14.61
CA ALA A 132 28.01 2.91 14.98
C ALA A 132 27.57 3.94 16.05
N THR A 133 26.37 3.80 16.61
CA THR A 133 25.81 4.70 17.64
C THR A 133 25.57 3.95 18.96
N SER A 134 24.95 4.61 19.94
CA SER A 134 24.43 3.95 21.16
C SER A 134 23.11 3.19 20.95
N PHE A 135 22.60 3.14 19.72
CA PHE A 135 21.40 2.39 19.39
C PHE A 135 21.68 0.88 19.46
N THR A 136 20.91 0.18 20.29
CA THR A 136 20.99 -1.27 20.42
C THR A 136 19.62 -1.88 20.19
N THR A 137 19.61 -3.11 19.65
CA THR A 137 18.38 -3.89 19.49
C THR A 137 18.47 -5.21 20.24
N THR A 138 17.33 -5.74 20.66
CA THR A 138 17.19 -7.02 21.34
C THR A 138 16.06 -7.81 20.70
N ASP A 139 16.21 -9.13 20.63
CA ASP A 139 15.16 -10.01 20.13
C ASP A 139 14.09 -10.34 21.19
N GLY A 140 13.11 -11.18 20.83
CA GLY A 140 12.08 -11.66 21.75
C GLY A 140 12.60 -12.55 22.90
N TYR A 141 13.88 -12.91 22.91
CA TYR A 141 14.56 -13.59 24.03
C TYR A 141 15.37 -12.61 24.90
N GLY A 142 15.41 -11.33 24.56
CA GLY A 142 16.21 -10.31 25.23
C GLY A 142 17.70 -10.37 24.88
N GLN A 143 18.09 -11.10 23.84
CA GLN A 143 19.47 -11.14 23.38
C GLN A 143 19.77 -9.93 22.50
N THR A 144 20.91 -9.28 22.74
CA THR A 144 21.35 -8.16 21.91
C THR A 144 21.66 -8.65 20.49
N VAL A 145 21.06 -7.99 19.51
CA VAL A 145 21.30 -8.20 18.08
C VAL A 145 21.76 -6.87 17.49
N SER A 146 22.80 -6.89 16.66
CA SER A 146 23.19 -5.68 15.93
C SER A 146 22.16 -5.37 14.85
N SER A 147 21.93 -4.09 14.58
CA SER A 147 21.05 -3.64 13.50
C SER A 147 21.47 -4.26 12.17
N ARG A 148 22.78 -4.32 11.88
CA ARG A 148 23.28 -4.96 10.64
C ARG A 148 22.91 -6.43 10.55
N LYS A 149 23.04 -7.19 11.63
CA LYS A 149 22.63 -8.60 11.66
C LYS A 149 21.12 -8.71 11.46
N LEU A 150 20.34 -7.92 12.20
CA LEU A 150 18.88 -7.88 12.09
C LEU A 150 18.42 -7.62 10.65
N MET A 151 19.04 -6.66 9.95
CA MET A 151 18.68 -6.32 8.57
C MET A 151 19.19 -7.31 7.52
N THR A 152 20.26 -8.05 7.82
CA THR A 152 20.82 -9.09 6.95
C THR A 152 19.97 -10.36 6.98
N ASP A 153 19.45 -10.69 8.17
CA ASP A 153 18.57 -11.84 8.38
C ASP A 153 17.10 -11.51 8.03
N ALA A 154 16.78 -10.23 7.80
CA ALA A 154 15.45 -9.76 7.48
C ALA A 154 14.92 -10.26 6.14
N VAL A 155 13.61 -10.48 6.09
CA VAL A 155 12.85 -10.73 4.86
C VAL A 155 12.41 -9.40 4.27
N ARG A 156 12.38 -9.31 2.94
CA ARG A 156 11.92 -8.11 2.24
C ARG A 156 10.64 -8.37 1.48
N LEU A 157 9.74 -7.39 1.52
CA LEU A 157 8.56 -7.34 0.68
C LEU A 157 8.63 -6.08 -0.16
N ASP A 158 8.92 -6.25 -1.44
CA ASP A 158 8.96 -5.17 -2.41
C ASP A 158 7.59 -4.98 -3.02
N ASN A 159 7.07 -3.75 -2.94
CA ASN A 159 5.79 -3.39 -3.49
C ASN A 159 5.96 -2.28 -4.51
N PHE A 160 5.59 -2.57 -5.75
CA PHE A 160 5.27 -1.54 -6.72
C PHE A 160 3.79 -1.24 -6.67
N HIS A 161 3.43 0.04 -6.67
CA HIS A 161 2.07 0.53 -6.73
C HIS A 161 1.89 1.48 -7.90
N ALA A 162 0.93 1.17 -8.78
CA ALA A 162 0.40 2.10 -9.76
C ALA A 162 -0.96 2.58 -9.27
N TYR A 163 -1.03 3.86 -8.89
CA TYR A 163 -2.29 4.52 -8.52
C TYR A 163 -2.82 5.27 -9.73
N GLU A 164 -4.01 4.91 -10.17
CA GLU A 164 -4.63 5.44 -11.37
C GLU A 164 -5.93 6.16 -11.03
N THR A 165 -6.01 7.44 -11.38
CA THR A 165 -7.28 8.18 -11.27
C THR A 165 -8.23 7.77 -12.40
N PRO A 166 -9.55 7.71 -12.16
CA PRO A 166 -10.52 7.48 -13.22
C PRO A 166 -10.48 8.64 -14.23
N SER A 167 -10.65 8.34 -15.51
CA SER A 167 -10.77 9.34 -16.58
C SER A 167 -11.99 10.25 -16.37
N LEU A 168 -12.01 11.41 -17.02
CA LEU A 168 -13.17 12.32 -16.95
C LEU A 168 -14.46 11.64 -17.42
N ASN A 169 -14.40 10.84 -18.50
CA ASN A 169 -15.55 10.10 -18.98
C ASN A 169 -16.04 9.08 -17.93
N GLU A 170 -15.14 8.32 -17.32
CA GLU A 170 -15.49 7.37 -16.25
C GLU A 170 -16.11 8.07 -15.03
N ARG A 171 -15.57 9.23 -14.62
CA ARG A 171 -16.14 10.05 -13.54
C ARG A 171 -17.57 10.50 -13.87
N ARG A 172 -17.81 10.96 -15.11
CA ARG A 172 -19.16 11.37 -15.56
C ARG A 172 -20.12 10.21 -15.62
N LEU A 173 -19.71 9.06 -16.17
CA LEU A 173 -20.53 7.84 -16.22
C LEU A 173 -20.91 7.36 -14.81
N ARG A 174 -19.97 7.39 -13.86
CA ARG A 174 -20.26 7.08 -12.45
C ARG A 174 -21.26 8.07 -11.86
N SER A 175 -21.05 9.37 -12.05
CA SER A 175 -21.95 10.42 -11.52
C SER A 175 -23.37 10.31 -12.07
N ALA A 176 -23.50 10.03 -13.37
CA ALA A 176 -24.79 9.79 -14.02
C ALA A 176 -25.50 8.53 -13.49
N ALA A 177 -24.75 7.47 -13.18
CA ALA A 177 -25.31 6.24 -12.60
C ALA A 177 -25.71 6.39 -11.12
N SER A 178 -25.02 7.25 -10.36
CA SER A 178 -25.23 7.45 -8.92
C SER A 178 -26.30 8.51 -8.59
N GLY A 179 -26.70 9.35 -9.56
CA GLY A 179 -27.64 10.46 -9.31
C GLY A 179 -27.10 11.55 -8.36
N MET A 180 -25.82 11.51 -8.04
CA MET A 180 -25.12 12.52 -7.24
C MET A 180 -24.38 13.47 -8.17
N ASN A 181 -24.47 14.77 -7.91
CA ASN A 181 -23.60 15.75 -8.56
C ASN A 181 -22.14 15.37 -8.25
N ALA A 182 -21.29 15.41 -9.28
CA ALA A 182 -19.85 15.11 -9.25
C ALA A 182 -19.03 16.14 -8.44
N SER A 183 -19.53 16.58 -7.28
CA SER A 183 -19.01 17.71 -6.54
C SER A 183 -19.33 17.52 -5.06
N THR A 184 -18.39 16.91 -4.36
CA THR A 184 -17.73 17.48 -3.18
C THR A 184 -16.61 16.50 -2.81
N SER A 185 -15.37 16.74 -3.24
CA SER A 185 -14.25 16.19 -2.49
C SER A 185 -14.36 16.79 -1.09
N SER A 186 -14.46 15.94 -0.08
CA SER A 186 -14.31 16.41 1.28
C SER A 186 -12.89 16.99 1.37
N LYS A 187 -12.75 18.14 2.04
CA LYS A 187 -11.48 18.89 2.13
C LYS A 187 -10.37 18.11 2.86
N ASP A 188 -10.67 16.91 3.36
CA ASP A 188 -9.78 15.97 4.05
C ASP A 188 -9.53 14.66 3.26
N ASP A 189 -9.98 14.54 2.01
CA ASP A 189 -9.98 13.27 1.26
C ASP A 189 -8.58 12.83 0.82
N PHE A 190 -7.95 12.00 1.64
CA PHE A 190 -6.81 11.19 1.22
C PHE A 190 -7.29 10.10 0.24
N SER A 191 -6.57 9.94 -0.88
CA SER A 191 -6.72 8.76 -1.74
C SER A 191 -6.33 7.48 -1.00
N LEU A 192 -5.27 7.55 -0.19
CA LEU A 192 -4.88 6.52 0.76
C LEU A 192 -4.86 7.11 2.16
N GLU A 193 -5.77 6.65 3.00
CA GLU A 193 -5.94 7.10 4.39
C GLU A 193 -4.65 7.03 5.21
N LEU A 194 -4.59 7.83 6.28
CA LEU A 194 -3.48 7.83 7.22
C LEU A 194 -3.31 6.45 7.88
N HIS A 195 -2.14 5.86 7.71
CA HIS A 195 -1.76 4.57 8.28
C HIS A 195 -0.27 4.57 8.67
N GLU A 196 0.13 3.55 9.40
CA GLU A 196 1.53 3.21 9.65
C GLU A 196 1.79 1.86 8.98
N ASP A 197 2.99 1.68 8.44
CA ASP A 197 3.40 0.39 7.89
C ASP A 197 3.72 -0.61 9.01
N ASP A 198 3.41 -1.89 8.81
CA ASP A 198 3.66 -2.93 9.82
C ASP A 198 5.16 -3.28 9.92
N GLY A 199 5.96 -3.03 8.86
CA GLY A 199 7.40 -3.32 8.78
C GLY A 199 8.29 -2.61 9.82
N MET A 200 9.55 -3.02 9.91
CA MET A 200 10.58 -2.30 10.69
C MET A 200 10.90 -0.95 10.02
N PHE A 201 11.27 -1.00 8.75
CA PHE A 201 11.43 0.19 7.91
C PHE A 201 10.77 -0.05 6.56
N ILE A 202 10.46 1.04 5.88
CA ILE A 202 10.24 1.04 4.44
C ILE A 202 11.24 2.00 3.79
N VAL A 203 11.95 1.50 2.79
CA VAL A 203 12.80 2.31 1.92
C VAL A 203 12.10 2.46 0.58
N PHE A 204 11.85 3.68 0.15
CA PHE A 204 11.05 3.94 -1.03
C PHE A 204 11.66 4.99 -1.93
N ALA A 205 11.27 4.90 -3.20
CA ALA A 205 11.60 5.90 -4.19
C ALA A 205 10.56 7.02 -4.19
N THR A 206 11.03 8.24 -4.45
CA THR A 206 10.16 9.34 -4.87
C THR A 206 9.28 8.86 -6.02
N PRO A 207 7.96 9.12 -6.04
CA PRO A 207 7.08 8.66 -7.11
C PRO A 207 7.44 9.23 -8.49
N ALA A 208 6.99 8.56 -9.55
CA ALA A 208 6.96 9.09 -10.91
C ALA A 208 5.51 9.17 -11.39
N PHE A 209 5.23 10.08 -12.33
CA PHE A 209 3.88 10.33 -12.82
C PHE A 209 3.82 10.16 -14.33
N TYR A 210 2.70 9.63 -14.80
CA TYR A 210 2.47 9.34 -16.20
C TYR A 210 1.03 9.68 -16.58
N LYS A 211 0.82 10.15 -17.81
CA LYS A 211 -0.49 10.12 -18.46
C LYS A 211 -0.61 8.81 -19.21
N VAL A 212 -1.68 8.06 -18.91
CA VAL A 212 -2.07 6.87 -19.65
C VAL A 212 -3.07 7.32 -20.71
N ASN A 213 -2.67 7.22 -21.97
CA ASN A 213 -3.53 7.51 -23.12
C ASN A 213 -4.10 6.20 -23.64
N SER A 214 -5.43 6.06 -23.61
CA SER A 214 -6.11 4.94 -24.24
C SER A 214 -6.63 5.37 -25.60
N ASP A 215 -6.10 4.79 -26.69
CA ASP A 215 -6.61 5.00 -28.05
C ASP A 215 -7.69 3.98 -28.46
N GLY A 216 -8.11 3.13 -27.51
CA GLY A 216 -9.08 2.05 -27.71
C GLY A 216 -8.47 0.74 -28.22
N THR A 217 -7.17 0.72 -28.56
CA THR A 217 -6.44 -0.48 -28.99
C THR A 217 -5.23 -0.81 -28.12
N ASN A 218 -4.48 0.19 -27.64
CA ASN A 218 -3.37 0.04 -26.71
C ASN A 218 -3.28 1.25 -25.78
N ASP A 219 -2.93 1.02 -24.51
CA ASP A 219 -2.54 2.09 -23.61
C ASP A 219 -1.08 2.52 -23.83
N THR A 220 -0.84 3.83 -23.94
CA THR A 220 0.52 4.41 -24.00
C THR A 220 0.80 5.28 -22.79
N LEU A 221 2.06 5.27 -22.32
CA LEU A 221 2.53 6.03 -21.17
C LEU A 221 3.36 7.23 -21.61
N GLU A 222 2.94 8.41 -21.18
CA GLU A 222 3.68 9.66 -21.31
C GLU A 222 4.16 10.08 -19.92
N SER A 223 5.48 10.12 -19.69
CA SER A 223 6.02 10.62 -18.43
C SER A 223 5.77 12.12 -18.31
N ILE A 224 5.24 12.54 -17.17
CA ILE A 224 5.02 13.95 -16.84
C ILE A 224 5.86 14.33 -15.63
N PRO A 225 6.29 15.60 -15.52
CA PRO A 225 6.96 16.07 -14.31
C PRO A 225 6.11 15.79 -13.07
N ALA A 226 6.76 15.33 -11.99
CA ALA A 226 6.22 15.51 -10.66
C ALA A 226 6.22 17.03 -10.41
N GLY A 227 5.05 17.66 -10.34
CA GLY A 227 4.98 19.12 -10.35
C GLY A 227 4.02 19.66 -11.39
N GLY A 228 2.75 19.80 -11.03
CA GLY A 228 2.02 20.97 -11.51
C GLY A 228 2.64 22.24 -10.88
N GLU A 229 2.28 23.43 -11.35
CA GLU A 229 2.75 24.70 -10.73
C GLU A 229 2.42 24.81 -9.22
N ASP A 230 1.54 23.93 -8.70
CA ASP A 230 1.16 23.87 -7.28
C ASP A 230 1.08 22.44 -6.71
N ASP A 231 2.23 21.83 -6.41
CA ASP A 231 2.36 20.54 -5.68
C ASP A 231 1.97 20.63 -4.19
N SER A 232 1.43 21.76 -3.75
CA SER A 232 1.07 21.99 -2.35
C SER A 232 -0.14 21.18 -1.87
N GLU A 233 -0.93 20.64 -2.80
CA GLU A 233 -2.20 19.96 -2.54
C GLU A 233 -2.15 18.43 -2.62
N SER A 234 -0.99 17.81 -2.91
CA SER A 234 -0.93 16.38 -3.24
C SER A 234 0.35 15.66 -2.79
N GLY A 235 0.40 14.34 -2.97
CA GLY A 235 1.56 13.51 -2.69
C GLY A 235 1.52 12.83 -1.32
N LEU A 236 2.71 12.56 -0.76
CA LEU A 236 2.87 11.98 0.57
C LEU A 236 2.55 13.04 1.62
N ILE A 237 1.74 12.68 2.61
CA ILE A 237 1.45 13.52 3.76
C ILE A 237 1.75 12.70 5.00
N ILE A 238 2.54 13.26 5.92
CA ILE A 238 2.87 12.60 7.19
C ILE A 238 2.27 13.37 8.36
N GLN A 239 1.94 12.66 9.43
CA GLN A 239 1.54 13.25 10.70
C GLN A 239 2.70 13.14 11.68
N ARG A 240 3.23 14.29 12.12
CA ARG A 240 4.30 14.38 13.11
C ARG A 240 3.77 14.09 14.51
N ARG A 241 4.69 13.90 15.47
CA ARG A 241 4.37 13.56 16.87
C ARG A 241 3.48 14.60 17.58
N ASP A 242 3.60 15.86 17.20
CA ASP A 242 2.77 16.97 17.70
C ASP A 242 1.35 16.96 17.09
N GLY A 243 1.05 15.99 16.22
CA GLY A 243 -0.22 15.87 15.51
C GLY A 243 -0.28 16.73 14.24
N GLN A 244 0.72 17.55 13.95
CA GLN A 244 0.76 18.37 12.76
C GLN A 244 0.92 17.50 11.52
N ARG A 245 0.05 17.71 10.53
CA ARG A 245 0.21 17.13 9.19
C ARG A 245 1.18 18.00 8.40
N VAL A 246 2.15 17.38 7.74
CA VAL A 246 3.12 18.06 6.88
C VAL A 246 3.35 17.27 5.60
N ARG A 247 3.89 17.93 4.57
CA ARG A 247 4.13 17.36 3.24
C ARG A 247 5.64 17.22 3.00
N PRO A 248 6.20 16.00 3.09
CA PRO A 248 7.60 15.77 2.77
C PRO A 248 7.95 16.22 1.35
N ILE A 249 9.03 16.99 1.22
CA ILE A 249 9.63 17.31 -0.07
C ILE A 249 10.53 16.13 -0.46
N LEU A 250 10.10 15.36 -1.45
CA LEU A 250 10.80 14.17 -1.94
C LEU A 250 11.46 14.47 -3.29
N LYS A 251 12.75 14.15 -3.44
CA LYS A 251 13.50 14.44 -4.67
C LYS A 251 13.78 13.17 -5.48
N PRO A 252 13.72 13.20 -6.82
CA PRO A 252 13.95 12.02 -7.67
C PRO A 252 15.31 11.33 -7.52
N ASP A 253 16.33 12.06 -7.06
CA ASP A 253 17.69 11.59 -6.84
C ASP A 253 17.96 11.13 -5.41
N GLN A 254 16.92 11.12 -4.55
CA GLN A 254 17.00 10.69 -3.17
C GLN A 254 16.28 9.36 -2.91
N VAL A 255 16.87 8.56 -2.03
CA VAL A 255 16.22 7.40 -1.41
C VAL A 255 15.64 7.85 -0.08
N THR A 256 14.37 7.54 0.21
CA THR A 256 13.75 7.92 1.49
C THR A 256 13.45 6.68 2.33
N LEU A 257 13.66 6.79 3.64
CA LEU A 257 13.38 5.75 4.62
C LEU A 257 12.38 6.28 5.64
N MET A 258 11.37 5.47 5.95
CA MET A 258 10.44 5.68 7.06
C MET A 258 10.50 4.50 8.03
N VAL A 259 10.48 4.80 9.32
CA VAL A 259 10.27 3.82 10.40
C VAL A 259 8.83 3.32 10.33
N GLY A 260 8.67 2.00 10.40
CA GLY A 260 7.37 1.36 10.56
C GLY A 260 7.15 0.86 11.99
N THR A 261 5.96 0.33 12.21
CA THR A 261 5.48 -0.12 13.52
C THR A 261 6.30 -1.27 14.09
N GLY A 262 6.89 -2.08 13.21
CA GLY A 262 7.65 -3.28 13.58
C GLY A 262 8.83 -3.00 14.50
N TYR A 263 9.52 -1.86 14.36
CA TYR A 263 10.64 -1.51 15.24
C TYR A 263 10.24 -1.35 16.70
N ASN A 264 9.00 -0.91 16.94
CA ASN A 264 8.48 -0.65 18.28
C ASN A 264 7.72 -1.86 18.87
N ARG A 265 7.51 -2.92 18.08
CA ARG A 265 6.64 -4.04 18.46
C ARG A 265 7.32 -5.39 18.42
N TRP A 266 8.26 -5.56 17.51
CA TRP A 266 8.84 -6.86 17.22
C TRP A 266 10.18 -7.05 17.91
N VAL A 267 10.98 -6.00 18.00
CA VAL A 267 12.29 -5.98 18.66
C VAL A 267 12.31 -4.96 19.80
N GLY A 268 13.13 -5.20 20.82
CA GLY A 268 13.39 -4.20 21.87
C GLY A 268 14.50 -3.27 21.40
N THR A 269 14.35 -1.96 21.62
CA THR A 269 15.36 -0.96 21.24
C THR A 269 15.79 -0.14 22.44
N SER A 270 17.04 0.33 22.47
CA SER A 270 17.50 1.28 23.49
C SER A 270 16.85 2.66 23.37
N GLU A 271 16.37 3.00 22.17
CA GLU A 271 15.76 4.28 21.84
C GLU A 271 14.47 4.05 21.03
N GLN A 272 13.43 4.85 21.29
CA GLN A 272 12.19 4.75 20.53
C GLN A 272 12.31 5.48 19.18
N LEU A 273 12.13 4.74 18.10
CA LEU A 273 12.02 5.28 16.74
C LEU A 273 10.53 5.35 16.39
N PRO A 274 9.94 6.54 16.21
CA PRO A 274 8.50 6.65 15.96
C PRO A 274 8.15 6.09 14.59
N ALA A 275 7.12 5.25 14.52
CA ALA A 275 6.54 4.88 13.23
C ALA A 275 5.97 6.12 12.52
N VAL A 276 6.19 6.21 11.22
CA VAL A 276 5.74 7.36 10.43
C VAL A 276 4.33 7.11 9.94
N MET A 277 3.41 7.87 10.50
CA MET A 277 2.02 7.87 10.07
C MET A 277 1.86 8.72 8.84
N HIS A 278 1.33 8.12 7.79
CA HIS A 278 1.31 8.74 6.49
C HIS A 278 0.10 8.34 5.66
N GLY A 279 -0.25 9.21 4.73
CA GLY A 279 -1.32 9.03 3.75
C GLY A 279 -0.87 9.56 2.41
N MET A 280 -1.69 9.36 1.39
CA MET A 280 -1.40 9.85 0.06
C MET A 280 -2.64 10.51 -0.53
N ARG A 281 -2.45 11.67 -1.16
CA ARG A 281 -3.46 12.33 -1.98
C ARG A 281 -2.97 12.35 -3.43
N MET A 282 -3.79 11.86 -4.34
CA MET A 282 -3.48 11.92 -5.76
C MET A 282 -3.45 13.38 -6.24
N PRO A 283 -2.51 13.77 -7.11
CA PRO A 283 -2.49 15.12 -7.67
C PRO A 283 -3.67 15.37 -8.59
N GLU A 284 -4.12 16.63 -8.60
CA GLU A 284 -5.05 17.13 -9.60
C GLU A 284 -4.24 17.56 -10.83
N VAL A 285 -4.26 16.73 -11.88
CA VAL A 285 -3.61 17.03 -13.16
C VAL A 285 -4.68 17.10 -14.25
N GLU A 286 -4.59 18.13 -15.10
CA GLU A 286 -5.45 18.23 -16.27
C GLU A 286 -5.26 17.02 -17.20
N THR A 287 -6.35 16.30 -17.40
CA THR A 287 -6.47 15.09 -18.21
C THR A 287 -7.58 15.31 -19.25
N THR A 288 -7.42 14.79 -20.46
CA THR A 288 -8.50 14.75 -21.46
C THR A 288 -9.57 13.72 -21.08
N GLU A 289 -10.65 13.62 -21.87
CA GLU A 289 -11.75 12.67 -21.65
C GLU A 289 -11.30 11.20 -21.50
N THR A 290 -10.24 10.80 -22.19
CA THR A 290 -9.74 9.42 -22.25
C THR A 290 -8.43 9.22 -21.50
N GLN A 291 -7.81 10.30 -21.01
CA GLN A 291 -6.57 10.22 -20.24
C GLN A 291 -6.85 9.84 -18.79
N ARG A 292 -5.95 9.03 -18.24
CA ARG A 292 -5.87 8.70 -16.81
C ARG A 292 -4.52 9.17 -16.28
N LEU A 293 -4.49 9.68 -15.05
CA LEU A 293 -3.24 9.99 -14.35
C LEU A 293 -2.79 8.76 -13.57
N LEU A 294 -1.56 8.30 -13.81
CA LEU A 294 -0.92 7.20 -13.10
C LEU A 294 0.25 7.71 -12.25
N ARG A 295 0.23 7.41 -10.96
CA ARG A 295 1.34 7.61 -10.02
C ARG A 295 2.00 6.27 -9.74
N ALA A 296 3.23 6.12 -10.19
CA ALA A 296 4.07 4.96 -9.95
C ALA A 296 4.92 5.16 -8.68
N TRP A 297 4.89 4.20 -7.77
CA TRP A 297 5.65 4.24 -6.53
C TRP A 297 6.19 2.86 -6.18
N PHE A 298 7.36 2.84 -5.54
CA PHE A 298 7.97 1.62 -5.06
C PHE A 298 8.40 1.77 -3.61
N GLY A 299 8.13 0.75 -2.80
CA GLY A 299 8.65 0.61 -1.45
C GLY A 299 9.16 -0.79 -1.16
N LYS A 300 10.35 -0.87 -0.56
CA LYS A 300 10.97 -2.07 0.01
C LYS A 300 10.72 -2.07 1.51
N MET A 301 9.83 -2.95 1.95
CA MET A 301 9.52 -3.13 3.37
C MET A 301 10.45 -4.17 3.97
N THR A 302 11.02 -3.85 5.14
CA THR A 302 11.86 -4.77 5.90
C THR A 302 11.08 -5.43 7.01
N LEU A 303 11.03 -6.76 6.98
CA LEU A 303 10.30 -7.63 7.89
C LEU A 303 11.27 -8.51 8.68
N LEU A 304 10.84 -9.06 9.81
CA LEU A 304 11.63 -10.08 10.50
C LEU A 304 11.62 -11.40 9.71
N PRO A 305 12.65 -12.26 9.86
CA PRO A 305 12.57 -13.61 9.34
C PRO A 305 11.49 -14.41 10.06
N SER A 306 10.91 -15.38 9.36
CA SER A 306 9.80 -16.23 9.83
C SER A 306 10.04 -16.82 11.22
N TYR A 307 11.24 -17.32 11.48
CA TYR A 307 11.64 -17.97 12.74
C TYR A 307 11.93 -16.99 13.89
N GLN A 308 11.97 -15.68 13.64
CA GLN A 308 12.35 -14.71 14.66
C GLN A 308 11.23 -14.54 15.68
N ARG A 309 11.57 -14.78 16.95
CA ARG A 309 10.66 -14.49 18.06
C ARG A 309 10.57 -12.98 18.29
N MET A 310 9.34 -12.46 18.29
CA MET A 310 9.03 -11.08 18.62
C MET A 310 8.93 -10.84 20.12
N LEU A 311 9.00 -9.58 20.58
CA LEU A 311 8.79 -9.19 21.98
C LEU A 311 7.49 -9.72 22.61
N LYS A 312 6.42 -9.87 21.81
CA LYS A 312 5.14 -10.46 22.25
C LYS A 312 5.19 -11.98 22.43
N GLN A 313 6.38 -12.58 22.44
CA GLN A 313 6.63 -13.99 22.68
C GLN A 313 5.98 -14.94 21.66
N MET A 314 5.78 -14.46 20.43
CA MET A 314 5.35 -15.25 19.28
C MET A 314 6.33 -15.07 18.13
N ASP A 315 6.43 -16.08 17.28
CA ASP A 315 7.29 -16.04 16.09
C ASP A 315 6.65 -15.16 15.01
N PHE A 316 7.48 -14.56 14.17
CA PHE A 316 7.04 -13.61 13.16
C PHE A 316 6.15 -14.26 12.10
N ASP A 317 6.38 -15.53 11.75
CA ASP A 317 5.53 -16.28 10.83
C ASP A 317 4.09 -16.44 11.35
N VAL A 318 3.93 -16.67 12.67
CA VAL A 318 2.63 -16.74 13.34
C VAL A 318 1.96 -15.37 13.26
N HIS A 319 2.70 -14.28 13.47
CA HIS A 319 2.17 -12.91 13.33
C HIS A 319 1.75 -12.62 11.89
N ALA A 320 2.63 -12.87 10.92
CA ALA A 320 2.36 -12.63 9.51
C ALA A 320 1.17 -13.47 9.01
N ASN A 321 1.09 -14.74 9.40
CA ASN A 321 -0.03 -15.61 9.06
C ASN A 321 -1.32 -15.18 9.77
N THR A 322 -1.26 -14.76 11.04
CA THR A 322 -2.43 -14.25 11.77
C THR A 322 -2.93 -12.95 11.16
N THR A 323 -2.05 -12.01 10.83
CA THR A 323 -2.40 -10.76 10.13
C THR A 323 -2.98 -11.04 8.75
N LYS A 324 -2.35 -11.93 7.97
CA LYS A 324 -2.87 -12.37 6.66
C LYS A 324 -4.25 -13.00 6.79
N GLN A 325 -4.43 -13.92 7.75
CA GLN A 325 -5.72 -14.55 8.02
C GLN A 325 -6.74 -13.53 8.50
N TYR A 326 -6.37 -12.58 9.35
CA TYR A 326 -7.26 -11.52 9.81
C TYR A 326 -7.75 -10.65 8.65
N VAL A 327 -6.83 -10.23 7.78
CA VAL A 327 -7.13 -9.51 6.53
C VAL A 327 -8.00 -10.36 5.58
N GLN A 328 -7.73 -11.66 5.48
CA GLN A 328 -8.47 -12.58 4.60
C GLN A 328 -9.85 -13.01 5.14
N GLN A 329 -9.99 -13.14 6.46
CA GLN A 329 -11.19 -13.59 7.15
C GLN A 329 -12.16 -12.44 7.41
N GLY A 330 -11.70 -11.19 7.28
CA GLY A 330 -12.53 -10.01 7.43
C GLY A 330 -13.17 -9.95 8.81
N TYR A 331 -12.37 -9.69 9.85
CA TYR A 331 -12.86 -9.28 11.18
C TYR A 331 -13.89 -10.25 11.81
N ARG A 332 -13.43 -11.44 12.23
CA ARG A 332 -14.23 -12.36 13.06
C ARG A 332 -13.76 -12.46 14.52
N SER A 333 -12.83 -11.62 14.96
CA SER A 333 -12.35 -11.65 16.35
C SER A 333 -11.83 -10.28 16.81
N ASP A 334 -12.03 -10.02 18.11
CA ASP A 334 -11.50 -8.90 18.89
C ASP A 334 -9.96 -8.92 19.03
N HIS A 335 -9.22 -9.29 17.98
CA HIS A 335 -7.77 -9.16 17.95
C HIS A 335 -7.39 -7.69 17.68
N GLN A 336 -7.69 -6.82 18.66
CA GLN A 336 -7.58 -5.35 18.60
C GLN A 336 -6.14 -4.79 18.55
N LEU A 337 -5.09 -5.59 18.38
CA LEU A 337 -3.72 -5.14 18.69
C LEU A 337 -2.60 -5.63 17.75
N LEU A 338 -2.94 -6.28 16.63
CA LEU A 338 -1.95 -6.76 15.66
C LEU A 338 -1.89 -5.76 14.49
N GLY A 339 -0.94 -4.83 14.55
CA GLY A 339 -0.56 -3.95 13.43
C GLY A 339 -0.86 -2.46 13.58
N CYS A 340 -1.87 -2.03 14.36
CA CYS A 340 -2.16 -0.59 14.56
C CYS A 340 -1.58 -0.04 15.85
N ALA A 341 -1.00 1.17 15.85
CA ALA A 341 -0.61 1.92 17.06
C ALA A 341 -1.71 1.88 18.16
N PRO A 342 -1.34 1.94 19.45
CA PRO A 342 -2.30 1.92 20.55
C PRO A 342 -3.42 2.97 20.34
N GLY A 343 -4.68 2.54 20.44
CA GLY A 343 -5.86 3.41 20.26
C GLY A 343 -6.34 3.54 18.81
N ARG A 344 -5.84 2.73 17.87
CA ARG A 344 -6.26 2.75 16.46
C ARG A 344 -6.72 1.38 15.98
N HIS A 345 -7.70 1.39 15.08
CA HIS A 345 -8.30 0.19 14.50
C HIS A 345 -8.18 0.24 12.97
N LEU A 346 -7.90 -0.90 12.34
CA LEU A 346 -8.07 -1.03 10.89
C LEU A 346 -9.57 -0.96 10.59
N VAL A 347 -9.98 0.00 9.76
CA VAL A 347 -11.38 0.12 9.30
C VAL A 347 -11.45 -0.44 7.88
N ALA A 348 -12.33 -1.42 7.65
CA ALA A 348 -12.70 -1.79 6.28
C ALA A 348 -13.58 -0.67 5.71
N SER A 349 -13.12 0.00 4.64
CA SER A 349 -13.97 0.95 3.92
C SER A 349 -15.26 0.24 3.46
N ALA A 350 -16.40 0.84 3.79
CA ALA A 350 -17.66 0.51 3.15
C ALA A 350 -17.74 1.34 1.87
N ASP A 351 -17.68 0.69 0.71
CA ASP A 351 -17.86 1.38 -0.57
C ASP A 351 -19.35 1.39 -0.95
N ASP A 352 -19.68 2.16 -1.99
CA ASP A 352 -21.00 2.46 -2.56
C ASP A 352 -22.09 1.36 -2.48
N ALA A 353 -23.34 1.83 -2.58
CA ALA A 353 -24.50 0.98 -2.77
C ALA A 353 -24.30 -0.01 -3.92
N CYS A 354 -24.61 -1.28 -3.68
CA CYS A 354 -24.43 -2.36 -4.65
C CYS A 354 -25.77 -3.05 -4.94
N ARG A 355 -25.87 -3.74 -6.08
CA ARG A 355 -27.09 -4.49 -6.45
C ARG A 355 -26.98 -5.94 -6.01
N TYR A 356 -27.61 -6.26 -4.88
CA TYR A 356 -27.63 -7.62 -4.36
C TYR A 356 -28.44 -8.57 -5.27
N LYS A 357 -27.93 -9.78 -5.45
CA LYS A 357 -28.55 -10.87 -6.20
C LYS A 357 -28.97 -11.98 -5.24
N LEU A 358 -30.23 -12.37 -5.32
CA LEU A 358 -30.75 -13.55 -4.63
C LEU A 358 -30.46 -14.76 -5.50
N CYS A 359 -29.57 -15.64 -5.03
CA CYS A 359 -29.05 -16.74 -5.84
C CYS A 359 -29.23 -18.10 -5.17
N THR A 360 -29.71 -19.07 -5.94
CA THR A 360 -29.86 -20.47 -5.56
C THR A 360 -29.00 -21.37 -6.44
N VAL A 361 -28.73 -22.60 -5.99
CA VAL A 361 -27.99 -23.59 -6.79
C VAL A 361 -28.89 -24.06 -7.94
N LYS A 362 -28.33 -24.23 -9.14
CA LYS A 362 -29.07 -24.82 -10.27
C LYS A 362 -29.39 -26.29 -10.01
N ALA A 363 -30.49 -26.79 -10.56
CA ALA A 363 -30.98 -28.15 -10.33
C ALA A 363 -29.92 -29.25 -10.57
N ASP A 364 -29.05 -29.07 -11.57
CA ASP A 364 -28.03 -30.06 -11.97
C ASP A 364 -26.60 -29.65 -11.58
N ALA A 365 -26.44 -28.74 -10.62
CA ALA A 365 -25.13 -28.24 -10.20
C ALA A 365 -24.83 -28.53 -8.74
N THR A 366 -23.56 -28.78 -8.43
CA THR A 366 -23.10 -28.85 -7.04
C THR A 366 -22.99 -27.44 -6.45
N ALA A 367 -23.51 -27.26 -5.23
CA ALA A 367 -23.38 -26.01 -4.49
C ALA A 367 -21.91 -25.56 -4.40
N PRO A 368 -21.60 -24.27 -4.63
CA PRO A 368 -20.26 -23.75 -4.35
C PRO A 368 -19.92 -23.88 -2.86
N LEU A 369 -18.64 -24.03 -2.53
CA LEU A 369 -18.16 -24.22 -1.14
C LEU A 369 -18.66 -23.13 -0.16
N ARG A 370 -18.81 -21.88 -0.61
CA ARG A 370 -19.34 -20.76 0.19
C ARG A 370 -20.76 -20.35 -0.18
N GLY A 371 -21.45 -21.16 -0.99
CA GLY A 371 -22.83 -20.92 -1.44
C GLY A 371 -22.94 -19.91 -2.59
N CYS A 372 -24.13 -19.89 -3.21
CA CYS A 372 -24.42 -19.04 -4.36
C CYS A 372 -24.51 -17.55 -4.01
N SER A 373 -25.06 -17.20 -2.84
CA SER A 373 -25.13 -15.82 -2.37
C SER A 373 -23.74 -15.19 -2.22
N PHE A 374 -22.72 -15.99 -1.91
CA PHE A 374 -21.35 -15.51 -1.84
C PHE A 374 -20.73 -15.34 -3.22
N VAL A 375 -20.71 -16.41 -4.02
CA VAL A 375 -20.01 -16.45 -5.30
C VAL A 375 -20.59 -15.45 -6.30
N CYS A 376 -21.90 -15.24 -6.28
CA CYS A 376 -22.58 -14.38 -7.25
C CYS A 376 -22.68 -12.91 -6.87
N ASN A 377 -22.51 -12.58 -5.58
CA ASN A 377 -22.46 -11.20 -5.10
C ASN A 377 -21.04 -10.70 -4.89
N ARG A 378 -20.02 -11.55 -5.13
CA ARG A 378 -18.63 -11.16 -5.01
C ARG A 378 -18.18 -10.45 -6.29
N ARG A 379 -17.65 -9.24 -6.13
CA ARG A 379 -17.06 -8.40 -7.18
C ARG A 379 -15.63 -8.85 -7.47
N HIS A 380 -15.49 -10.09 -7.95
CA HIS A 380 -14.19 -10.67 -8.33
C HIS A 380 -14.34 -11.56 -9.58
N PRO A 381 -13.52 -11.34 -10.64
CA PRO A 381 -13.73 -11.95 -11.96
C PRO A 381 -13.77 -13.49 -11.96
N THR A 382 -12.92 -14.14 -11.14
CA THR A 382 -12.84 -15.61 -11.09
C THR A 382 -14.12 -16.29 -10.58
N TYR A 383 -14.96 -15.57 -9.85
CA TYR A 383 -16.22 -16.11 -9.32
C TYR A 383 -17.40 -15.91 -10.29
N ALA A 384 -17.28 -15.05 -11.29
CA ALA A 384 -18.33 -14.87 -12.31
C ALA A 384 -18.58 -16.16 -13.11
N ALA A 385 -17.53 -16.87 -13.50
CA ALA A 385 -17.63 -18.15 -14.19
C ALA A 385 -18.29 -19.23 -13.32
N VAL A 386 -17.90 -19.29 -12.02
CA VAL A 386 -18.49 -20.26 -11.07
C VAL A 386 -19.95 -19.93 -10.79
N CYS A 387 -20.31 -18.65 -10.64
CA CYS A 387 -21.67 -18.19 -10.47
C CYS A 387 -22.53 -18.60 -11.68
N SER A 388 -22.11 -18.23 -12.90
CA SER A 388 -22.83 -18.54 -14.14
C SER A 388 -23.05 -20.04 -14.32
N LYS A 389 -22.04 -20.85 -13.98
CA LYS A 389 -22.10 -22.31 -14.12
C LYS A 389 -23.01 -22.98 -13.08
N ARG A 390 -22.97 -22.53 -11.81
CA ARG A 390 -23.53 -23.29 -10.68
C ARG A 390 -24.77 -22.68 -10.04
N CYS A 391 -25.08 -21.41 -10.31
CA CYS A 391 -26.11 -20.67 -9.59
C CYS A 391 -27.13 -20.02 -10.53
N SER A 392 -28.38 -19.93 -10.10
CA SER A 392 -29.44 -19.14 -10.72
C SER A 392 -29.71 -17.91 -9.84
N CYS A 393 -29.73 -16.72 -10.42
CA CYS A 393 -29.82 -15.46 -9.68
C CYS A 393 -30.95 -14.57 -10.17
N SER A 394 -31.61 -13.89 -9.23
CA SER A 394 -32.56 -12.81 -9.50
C SER A 394 -32.09 -11.52 -8.82
N ALA A 395 -32.48 -10.36 -9.36
CA ALA A 395 -32.18 -9.08 -8.75
C ALA A 395 -33.00 -8.93 -7.45
N SER A 396 -32.35 -8.50 -6.38
CA SER A 396 -33.02 -8.12 -5.13
C SER A 396 -33.50 -6.67 -5.20
N SER A 397 -34.66 -6.39 -4.61
CA SER A 397 -35.16 -5.03 -4.38
C SER A 397 -34.58 -4.39 -3.10
N HIS A 398 -33.90 -5.17 -2.26
CA HIS A 398 -33.33 -4.67 -1.02
C HIS A 398 -32.07 -3.84 -1.28
N SER A 399 -31.94 -2.74 -0.54
CA SER A 399 -30.68 -1.98 -0.48
C SER A 399 -29.56 -2.84 0.10
N ALA A 400 -28.39 -2.64 -0.46
CA ALA A 400 -27.21 -3.40 -0.14
C ALA A 400 -25.98 -2.51 -0.28
N THR A 401 -24.98 -2.81 0.53
CA THR A 401 -23.70 -2.11 0.59
C THR A 401 -22.59 -3.08 0.22
N LEU A 402 -21.54 -2.59 -0.44
CA LEU A 402 -20.36 -3.40 -0.71
C LEU A 402 -19.52 -3.54 0.56
N CYS A 403 -19.52 -4.73 1.16
CA CYS A 403 -18.66 -5.08 2.27
C CYS A 403 -17.52 -5.99 1.78
N TRP A 404 -16.33 -5.42 1.62
CA TRP A 404 -15.10 -6.08 1.15
C TRP A 404 -15.30 -7.05 -0.03
N MET A 405 -15.42 -6.44 -1.23
CA MET A 405 -15.66 -7.13 -2.50
C MET A 405 -16.92 -8.00 -2.53
N LEU A 406 -17.77 -8.01 -1.50
CA LEU A 406 -19.03 -8.76 -1.48
C LEU A 406 -20.19 -7.78 -1.32
N CYS A 407 -21.15 -7.85 -2.23
CA CYS A 407 -22.39 -7.09 -2.08
C CYS A 407 -23.25 -7.75 -0.99
N VAL A 408 -23.54 -7.02 0.08
CA VAL A 408 -24.25 -7.53 1.27
C VAL A 408 -25.51 -6.73 1.49
N LYS A 409 -26.62 -7.44 1.72
CA LYS A 409 -27.91 -6.85 2.05
C LYS A 409 -27.80 -6.00 3.33
N ASP A 410 -28.35 -4.79 3.30
CA ASP A 410 -28.48 -3.96 4.50
C ASP A 410 -29.40 -4.66 5.51
N LEU A 411 -29.11 -4.45 6.80
CA LEU A 411 -29.89 -5.06 7.89
C LEU A 411 -31.21 -4.32 8.07
N ASP A 412 -32.29 -5.07 8.29
CA ASP A 412 -33.60 -4.50 8.65
C ASP A 412 -33.68 -4.17 10.16
N THR A 413 -32.67 -4.59 10.95
CA THR A 413 -32.69 -4.54 12.42
C THR A 413 -32.19 -3.22 13.02
N CYS A 414 -31.60 -2.31 12.23
CA CYS A 414 -31.14 -1.00 12.69
C CYS A 414 -31.09 0.02 11.55
N ALA A 415 -31.11 1.31 11.89
CA ALA A 415 -31.02 2.38 10.90
C ALA A 415 -29.72 2.28 10.08
N ARG A 416 -29.77 2.58 8.77
CA ARG A 416 -28.60 2.48 7.86
C ARG A 416 -27.38 3.27 8.33
N SER A 417 -27.60 4.43 8.97
CA SER A 417 -26.55 5.25 9.56
C SER A 417 -25.82 4.60 10.74
N ARG A 418 -26.40 3.54 11.33
CA ARG A 418 -25.81 2.71 12.39
C ARG A 418 -25.38 1.35 11.88
N GLN A 419 -25.27 1.17 10.57
CA GLN A 419 -24.82 -0.08 9.97
C GLN A 419 -23.41 0.08 9.42
N SER A 420 -22.50 -0.78 9.86
CA SER A 420 -21.13 -0.85 9.35
C SER A 420 -20.83 -2.23 8.76
N CYS A 421 -19.83 -2.30 7.89
CA CYS A 421 -19.34 -3.58 7.40
C CYS A 421 -18.39 -4.19 8.45
N SER A 422 -18.64 -5.46 8.82
CA SER A 422 -17.69 -6.30 9.55
C SER A 422 -17.29 -7.44 8.62
N GLY A 423 -16.13 -7.28 7.97
CA GLY A 423 -15.68 -8.18 6.90
C GLY A 423 -16.64 -8.19 5.71
N GLN A 424 -17.19 -9.37 5.42
CA GLN A 424 -18.14 -9.63 4.33
C GLN A 424 -19.59 -9.70 4.82
N THR A 425 -19.87 -9.04 5.95
CA THR A 425 -21.20 -8.98 6.56
C THR A 425 -21.51 -7.56 7.04
N LYS A 426 -22.79 -7.25 7.20
CA LYS A 426 -23.26 -6.02 7.86
C LYS A 426 -23.50 -6.29 9.34
N VAL A 427 -23.16 -5.33 10.18
CA VAL A 427 -23.45 -5.33 11.62
C VAL A 427 -24.07 -4.00 12.01
N CYS A 428 -24.86 -4.01 13.08
CA CYS A 428 -25.33 -2.79 13.73
C CYS A 428 -24.26 -2.33 14.72
N SER A 429 -23.82 -1.08 14.63
CA SER A 429 -23.03 -0.48 15.70
C SER A 429 -23.94 -0.31 16.93
N SER A 430 -23.46 -0.76 18.08
CA SER A 430 -24.10 -0.58 19.39
C SER A 430 -24.31 0.88 19.73
#